data_AF-A0A1X1QXW2-F1
#
_entry.id   AF-A0A1X1QXW2-F1
#
_cell.length_a   1.000
_cell.length_b   1.000
_cell.length_c   1.000
_cell.angle_alpha   90.00
_cell.angle_beta   90.00
_cell.angle_gamma   90.00
#
_symmetry.space_group_name_H-M   'P 1'
#
loop_
_entity.id
_entity.type
_entity.pdbx_description
1 polymer ?
#
loop_
_entity_poly.entity_id
_entity_poly.type
_entity_poly.pdbx_seq_one_letter_code
_entity_poly.pdbx_strand_id
1 'polypeptide(L)'
;MRFIVAAVAVFLGLGVLAAPQAAAAPVNCDYPDCTPGIMPHQVLGAPCDNTTYYVFGTADYYVSFATQPGRLMFCGSPRRYEPRWFRSPPMAGVKEENSSCVDYPEYYVAQAPDGLFLVCNAHDGTQIWERGDT
;
A
#
# COMPACT_ATOMS: atom_id res chain seq x y z
N MET A 1 -67.73 30.46 25.29
CA MET A 1 -66.86 29.31 25.61
C MET A 1 -66.81 28.37 24.41
N ARG A 2 -65.72 28.35 23.65
CA ARG A 2 -65.49 27.42 22.55
C ARG A 2 -64.31 26.50 22.93
N PHE A 3 -64.49 25.22 22.65
CA PHE A 3 -63.77 24.09 23.20
C PHE A 3 -62.29 24.08 22.81
N ILE A 4 -61.45 23.79 23.82
CA ILE A 4 -60.02 23.50 23.72
C ILE A 4 -59.85 22.13 23.08
N VAL A 5 -59.13 22.04 21.96
CA VAL A 5 -58.60 20.77 21.45
C VAL A 5 -57.08 20.87 21.49
N ALA A 6 -56.49 20.18 22.46
CA ALA A 6 -55.05 20.05 22.62
C ALA A 6 -54.52 19.04 21.58
N ALA A 7 -53.69 19.51 20.65
CA ALA A 7 -52.94 18.64 19.75
C ALA A 7 -51.64 18.23 20.43
N VAL A 8 -51.55 16.97 20.89
CA VAL A 8 -50.30 16.37 21.36
C VAL A 8 -49.56 15.82 20.15
N ALA A 9 -48.57 16.57 19.65
CA ALA A 9 -47.65 16.10 18.62
C ALA A 9 -46.48 15.35 19.29
N VAL A 10 -46.47 14.02 19.18
CA VAL A 10 -45.35 13.18 19.58
C VAL A 10 -44.26 13.30 18.51
N PHE A 11 -43.19 14.04 18.80
CA PHE A 11 -41.97 14.02 17.99
C PHE A 11 -41.16 12.77 18.35
N LEU A 12 -41.28 11.73 17.51
CA LEU A 12 -40.40 10.56 17.52
C LEU A 12 -38.99 10.97 17.08
N GLY A 13 -38.01 10.53 17.85
CA GLY A 13 -36.62 11.00 17.81
C GLY A 13 -35.89 10.75 16.50
N LEU A 14 -35.19 11.80 16.05
CA LEU A 14 -34.09 11.70 15.09
C LEU A 14 -32.87 11.15 15.83
N GLY A 15 -32.73 9.83 15.85
CA GLY A 15 -31.48 9.18 16.22
C GLY A 15 -30.39 9.60 15.24
N VAL A 16 -29.45 10.42 15.73
CA VAL A 16 -28.24 10.77 14.99
C VAL A 16 -27.42 9.49 14.86
N LEU A 17 -27.49 8.84 13.69
CA LEU A 17 -26.54 7.78 13.35
C LEU A 17 -25.19 8.46 13.15
N ALA A 18 -24.41 8.56 14.24
CA ALA A 18 -23.00 8.87 14.14
C ALA A 18 -22.37 7.78 13.26
N ALA A 19 -21.83 8.19 12.10
CA ALA A 19 -21.05 7.29 11.27
C ALA A 19 -19.91 6.70 12.11
N PRO A 20 -19.62 5.39 12.02
CA PRO A 20 -18.51 4.81 12.74
C PRO A 20 -17.24 5.56 12.32
N GLN A 21 -16.55 6.17 13.28
CA GLN A 21 -15.25 6.75 13.04
C GLN A 21 -14.31 5.59 12.70
N ALA A 22 -13.87 5.50 11.46
CA ALA A 22 -12.81 4.58 11.05
C ALA A 22 -11.54 4.98 11.80
N ALA A 23 -11.25 4.27 12.89
CA ALA A 23 -10.00 4.41 13.61
C ALA A 23 -8.90 3.67 12.83
N ALA A 24 -8.42 4.27 11.74
CA ALA A 24 -7.09 3.96 11.25
C ALA A 24 -6.11 4.60 12.24
N ALA A 25 -5.75 3.86 13.29
CA ALA A 25 -4.46 4.11 13.93
C ALA A 25 -3.38 4.09 12.82
N PRO A 26 -2.28 4.84 12.92
CA PRO A 26 -1.16 4.62 12.02
C PRO A 26 -0.65 3.22 12.31
N VAL A 27 -1.14 2.23 11.58
CA VAL A 27 -0.59 0.89 11.59
C VAL A 27 0.74 1.08 10.89
N ASN A 28 1.83 1.17 11.66
CA ASN A 28 3.16 1.15 11.07
C ASN A 28 3.28 -0.20 10.35
N CYS A 29 3.15 -0.16 9.03
CA CYS A 29 3.17 -1.35 8.22
C CYS A 29 4.60 -1.56 7.73
N ASP A 30 5.33 -2.43 8.42
CA ASP A 30 6.74 -2.70 8.14
C ASP A 30 6.96 -3.96 7.29
N TYR A 31 5.89 -4.64 6.87
CA TYR A 31 5.94 -5.93 6.19
C TYR A 31 4.94 -6.00 5.01
N PRO A 32 5.20 -6.87 4.02
CA PRO A 32 4.29 -7.03 2.87
C PRO A 32 2.86 -7.42 3.26
N ASP A 33 2.69 -8.24 4.30
CA ASP A 33 1.39 -8.81 4.68
C ASP A 33 0.35 -7.76 5.13
N CYS A 34 0.80 -6.60 5.59
CA CYS A 34 -0.06 -5.47 5.93
C CYS A 34 -0.17 -4.42 4.82
N THR A 35 0.59 -4.57 3.74
CA THR A 35 0.63 -3.57 2.67
C THR A 35 -0.65 -3.66 1.85
N PRO A 36 -1.39 -2.56 1.66
CA PRO A 36 -2.59 -2.57 0.83
C PRO A 36 -2.23 -2.74 -0.66
N GLY A 37 -3.07 -3.45 -1.40
CA GLY A 37 -2.97 -3.54 -2.86
C GLY A 37 -1.94 -4.55 -3.39
N ILE A 38 -1.37 -5.42 -2.55
CA ILE A 38 -0.55 -6.54 -3.01
C ILE A 38 -1.40 -7.49 -3.86
N MET A 39 -1.11 -7.58 -5.15
CA MET A 39 -1.85 -8.42 -6.09
C MET A 39 -1.52 -9.90 -5.89
N PRO A 40 -2.49 -10.78 -5.60
CA PRO A 40 -2.20 -12.19 -5.40
C PRO A 40 -2.07 -12.96 -6.73
N HIS A 41 -1.48 -14.15 -6.70
CA HIS A 41 -1.43 -15.12 -7.81
C HIS A 41 -0.72 -14.63 -9.08
N GLN A 42 0.36 -13.86 -8.95
CA GLN A 42 1.16 -13.36 -10.07
C GLN A 42 2.17 -14.39 -10.57
N VAL A 43 2.39 -14.41 -11.88
CA VAL A 43 3.29 -15.38 -12.55
C VAL A 43 4.56 -14.67 -12.99
N LEU A 44 5.73 -15.16 -12.61
CA LEU A 44 7.02 -14.59 -13.04
C LEU A 44 7.11 -14.50 -14.57
N GLY A 45 7.44 -13.32 -15.07
CA GLY A 45 7.59 -13.04 -16.48
C GLY A 45 6.29 -12.79 -17.25
N ALA A 46 5.11 -12.97 -16.62
CA ALA A 46 3.84 -12.57 -17.22
C ALA A 46 3.78 -11.04 -17.39
N PRO A 47 3.07 -10.53 -18.42
CA PRO A 47 2.89 -9.10 -18.62
C PRO A 47 2.12 -8.45 -17.46
N CYS A 48 2.34 -7.15 -17.24
CA CYS A 48 1.62 -6.35 -16.26
C CYS A 48 1.46 -4.90 -16.75
N ASP A 49 0.50 -4.16 -16.17
CA ASP A 49 0.02 -2.90 -16.76
C ASP A 49 0.56 -1.63 -16.07
N ASN A 50 1.04 -1.70 -14.83
CA ASN A 50 1.44 -0.54 -14.04
C ASN A 50 2.78 -0.76 -13.33
N THR A 51 3.76 0.09 -13.63
CA THR A 51 5.11 0.06 -13.04
C THR A 51 5.37 1.19 -12.04
N THR A 52 4.36 2.00 -11.72
CA THR A 52 4.50 3.17 -10.84
C THR A 52 3.68 3.02 -9.55
N TYR A 53 2.43 2.57 -9.65
CA TYR A 53 1.52 2.46 -8.49
C TYR A 53 1.03 1.04 -8.30
N TYR A 54 0.94 0.60 -7.03
CA TYR A 54 0.48 -0.74 -6.63
C TYR A 54 1.20 -1.85 -7.40
N VAL A 55 2.52 -1.72 -7.50
CA VAL A 55 3.35 -2.58 -8.36
C VAL A 55 3.63 -3.95 -7.77
N PHE A 56 3.31 -4.18 -6.51
CA PHE A 56 3.70 -5.40 -5.81
C PHE A 56 2.64 -6.49 -5.90
N GLY A 57 3.10 -7.74 -5.90
CA GLY A 57 2.23 -8.90 -5.92
C GLY A 57 2.86 -10.11 -5.26
N THR A 58 2.10 -11.19 -5.12
CA THR A 58 2.59 -12.49 -4.63
C THR A 58 2.41 -13.55 -5.70
N ALA A 59 3.39 -14.43 -5.83
CA ALA A 59 3.26 -15.65 -6.64
C ALA A 59 2.65 -16.81 -5.85
N ASP A 60 2.14 -17.83 -6.54
CA ASP A 60 1.56 -19.02 -5.88
C ASP A 60 2.57 -20.12 -5.55
N TYR A 61 3.79 -19.95 -6.04
CA TYR A 61 4.88 -20.91 -5.89
C TYR A 61 6.07 -20.26 -5.19
N TYR A 62 7.02 -21.11 -4.76
CA TYR A 62 8.20 -20.65 -4.07
C TYR A 62 9.13 -19.86 -4.99
N VAL A 63 9.26 -18.57 -4.70
CA VAL A 63 10.21 -17.66 -5.33
C VAL A 63 11.45 -17.68 -4.42
N SER A 64 12.57 -18.20 -4.93
CA SER A 64 13.83 -18.45 -4.20
C SER A 64 14.33 -17.31 -3.30
N PHE A 65 15.23 -17.65 -2.37
CA PHE A 65 15.77 -16.84 -1.24
C PHE A 65 16.27 -15.40 -1.51
N ALA A 66 16.34 -14.93 -2.75
CA ALA A 66 16.80 -13.57 -3.07
C ALA A 66 15.68 -12.51 -2.92
N THR A 67 14.45 -12.92 -2.65
CA THR A 67 13.30 -12.05 -2.33
C THR A 67 12.95 -12.14 -0.84
N GLN A 68 12.03 -11.30 -0.35
CA GLN A 68 11.31 -11.59 0.90
C GLN A 68 10.93 -13.09 0.93
N PRO A 69 11.07 -13.83 2.05
CA PRO A 69 10.83 -15.26 2.08
C PRO A 69 9.49 -15.65 1.46
N GLY A 70 9.57 -16.31 0.30
CA GLY A 70 8.45 -16.98 -0.35
C GLY A 70 7.26 -16.10 -0.70
N ARG A 71 7.41 -15.26 -1.74
CA ARG A 71 6.40 -15.03 -2.82
C ARG A 71 6.39 -13.62 -3.39
N LEU A 72 7.07 -12.63 -2.80
CA LEU A 72 6.93 -11.24 -3.23
C LEU A 72 7.50 -10.97 -4.64
N MET A 73 6.70 -10.31 -5.46
CA MET A 73 6.95 -9.95 -6.84
C MET A 73 6.73 -8.45 -7.01
N PHE A 74 7.32 -7.86 -8.05
CA PHE A 74 7.03 -6.50 -8.48
C PHE A 74 6.84 -6.44 -9.99
N CYS A 75 5.93 -5.59 -10.45
CA CYS A 75 5.74 -5.25 -11.84
C CYS A 75 6.75 -4.16 -12.22
N GLY A 76 7.60 -4.44 -13.20
CA GLY A 76 8.64 -3.52 -13.63
C GLY A 76 8.86 -3.57 -15.13
N SER A 77 9.51 -2.55 -15.67
CA SER A 77 9.93 -2.48 -17.07
C SER A 77 11.44 -2.16 -17.16
N PRO A 78 12.31 -3.14 -16.91
CA PRO A 78 13.74 -2.94 -17.11
C PRO A 78 13.99 -2.49 -18.55
N ARG A 79 14.73 -1.39 -18.74
CA ARG A 79 15.10 -0.85 -20.06
C ARG A 79 13.90 -0.45 -20.95
N ARG A 80 12.75 -0.09 -20.37
CA ARG A 80 11.55 0.35 -21.12
C ARG A 80 10.97 -0.71 -22.08
N TYR A 81 11.16 -1.98 -21.76
CA TYR A 81 10.48 -3.07 -22.46
C TYR A 81 9.01 -3.20 -22.02
N GLU A 82 8.27 -4.12 -22.61
CA GLU A 82 6.95 -4.48 -22.10
C GLU A 82 7.04 -4.87 -20.61
N PRO A 83 6.27 -4.24 -19.71
CA PRO A 83 6.37 -4.51 -18.29
C PRO A 83 5.99 -5.95 -17.95
N ARG A 84 6.72 -6.54 -17.01
CA ARG A 84 6.54 -7.92 -16.58
C ARG A 84 6.71 -8.07 -15.08
N TRP A 85 6.23 -9.18 -14.55
CA TRP A 85 6.45 -9.57 -13.16
C TRP A 85 7.86 -10.08 -12.93
N PHE A 86 8.56 -9.48 -11.98
CA PHE A 86 9.90 -9.85 -11.54
C PHE A 86 9.92 -10.18 -10.04
N ARG A 87 11.02 -10.78 -9.62
CA ARG A 87 11.30 -11.05 -8.20
C ARG A 87 11.55 -9.73 -7.47
N SER A 88 10.79 -9.46 -6.42
CA SER A 88 10.95 -8.22 -5.66
C SER A 88 12.16 -8.28 -4.72
N PRO A 89 12.94 -7.19 -4.57
CA PRO A 89 13.76 -7.01 -3.38
C PRO A 89 12.92 -7.09 -2.09
N PRO A 90 13.56 -7.23 -0.91
CA PRO A 90 12.85 -7.18 0.37
C PRO A 90 12.07 -5.89 0.56
N MET A 91 10.86 -5.99 1.10
CA MET A 91 9.92 -4.89 1.24
C MET A 91 9.71 -4.49 2.71
N ALA A 92 9.78 -3.18 2.95
CA ALA A 92 9.59 -2.52 4.24
C ALA A 92 8.14 -2.07 4.50
N GLY A 93 7.18 -2.56 3.71
CA GLY A 93 5.77 -2.23 3.82
C GLY A 93 5.42 -0.84 3.27
N VAL A 94 4.78 -0.01 4.09
CA VAL A 94 4.31 1.34 3.70
C VAL A 94 5.20 2.43 4.29
N LYS A 95 5.73 3.33 3.45
CA LYS A 95 6.67 4.41 3.83
C LYS A 95 6.37 5.71 3.08
N GLU A 96 6.77 6.85 3.64
CA GLU A 96 6.56 8.15 2.99
C GLU A 96 7.70 8.47 2.01
N GLU A 97 7.38 8.99 0.82
CA GLU A 97 8.37 9.50 -0.14
C GLU A 97 9.23 10.60 0.53
N ASN A 98 10.54 10.56 0.31
CA ASN A 98 11.56 11.43 0.91
C ASN A 98 11.77 11.28 2.43
N SER A 99 11.13 10.32 3.08
CA SER A 99 11.44 10.00 4.49
C SER A 99 12.73 9.17 4.59
N SER A 100 13.37 9.22 5.76
CA SER A 100 14.61 8.47 6.02
C SER A 100 14.38 6.96 5.95
N CYS A 101 15.32 6.24 5.33
CA CYS A 101 15.31 4.78 5.25
C CYS A 101 16.59 4.14 5.81
N VAL A 102 17.34 4.85 6.65
CA VAL A 102 18.60 4.40 7.29
C VAL A 102 18.47 3.12 8.11
N ASP A 103 17.27 2.79 8.56
CA ASP A 103 16.98 1.55 9.31
C ASP A 103 16.91 0.31 8.40
N TYR A 104 16.94 0.51 7.08
CA TYR A 104 16.84 -0.55 6.07
C TYR A 104 18.11 -0.62 5.21
N PRO A 105 18.50 -1.82 4.74
CA PRO A 105 19.55 -1.96 3.73
C PRO A 105 19.23 -1.22 2.43
N GLU A 106 20.26 -0.83 1.70
CA GLU A 106 20.14 -0.25 0.36
C GLU A 106 19.34 -1.18 -0.57
N TYR A 107 18.53 -0.61 -1.46
CA TYR A 107 17.63 -1.30 -2.39
C TYR A 107 16.48 -2.10 -1.74
N TYR A 108 16.21 -1.92 -0.44
CA TYR A 108 14.90 -2.27 0.09
C TYR A 108 13.82 -1.49 -0.63
N VAL A 109 12.65 -2.08 -0.78
CA VAL A 109 11.51 -1.46 -1.46
C VAL A 109 10.38 -1.16 -0.48
N ALA A 110 9.55 -0.20 -0.81
CA ALA A 110 8.34 0.12 -0.06
C ALA A 110 7.25 0.61 -1.00
N GLN A 111 6.04 0.74 -0.47
CA GLN A 111 4.94 1.41 -1.14
C GLN A 111 4.59 2.69 -0.38
N ALA A 112 4.31 3.78 -1.07
CA ALA A 112 3.74 4.96 -0.42
C ALA A 112 2.26 4.73 -0.05
N PRO A 113 1.66 5.55 0.84
CA PRO A 113 0.25 5.43 1.20
C PRO A 113 -0.71 5.52 -0.01
N ASP A 114 -0.29 6.22 -1.07
CA ASP A 114 -1.03 6.36 -2.34
C ASP A 114 -0.73 5.23 -3.35
N GLY A 115 0.12 4.27 -2.99
CA GLY A 115 0.50 3.16 -3.85
C GLY A 115 1.82 3.34 -4.60
N LEU A 116 2.49 4.50 -4.51
CA LEU A 116 3.71 4.77 -5.28
C LEU A 116 4.82 3.76 -4.96
N PHE A 117 5.53 3.28 -5.98
CA PHE A 117 6.70 2.42 -5.83
C PHE A 117 7.89 3.20 -5.28
N LEU A 118 8.40 2.78 -4.12
CA LEU A 118 9.55 3.37 -3.47
C LEU A 118 10.72 2.40 -3.38
N VAL A 119 11.94 2.94 -3.45
CA VAL A 119 13.21 2.25 -3.23
C VAL A 119 14.03 3.06 -2.22
N CYS A 120 14.67 2.36 -1.28
CA CYS A 120 15.60 2.96 -0.34
C CYS A 120 16.97 3.13 -1.01
N ASN A 121 17.32 4.37 -1.34
CA ASN A 121 18.56 4.70 -2.02
C ASN A 121 19.48 5.49 -1.10
N ALA A 122 20.75 5.11 -1.06
CA ALA A 122 21.80 5.83 -0.36
C ALA A 122 22.63 6.64 -1.37
N HIS A 123 22.53 7.97 -1.34
CA HIS A 123 23.31 8.87 -2.19
C HIS A 123 23.49 10.23 -1.51
N ASP A 124 24.54 10.97 -1.89
CA ASP A 124 24.85 12.31 -1.37
C ASP A 124 24.91 12.41 0.17
N GLY A 125 25.33 11.33 0.83
CA GLY A 125 25.43 11.25 2.30
C GLY A 125 24.07 11.11 3.01
N THR A 126 23.00 10.90 2.26
CA THR A 126 21.65 10.63 2.77
C THR A 126 21.18 9.24 2.35
N GLN A 127 20.19 8.70 3.05
CA GLN A 127 19.53 7.45 2.69
C GLN A 127 18.03 7.61 2.91
N ILE A 128 17.29 7.74 1.81
CA ILE A 128 15.88 8.13 1.79
C ILE A 128 15.06 7.23 0.86
N TRP A 129 13.75 7.19 1.12
CA TRP A 129 12.79 6.56 0.23
C TRP A 129 12.55 7.42 -1.01
N GLU A 130 13.00 6.94 -2.16
CA GLU A 130 12.84 7.62 -3.45
C GLU A 130 11.93 6.83 -4.37
N ARG A 131 11.49 7.49 -5.44
CA ARG A 131 10.66 6.85 -6.45
C ARG A 131 11.45 5.79 -7.22
N GLY A 132 10.89 4.58 -7.34
CA GLY A 132 11.54 3.46 -8.00
C GLY A 132 11.28 3.35 -9.51
N ASP A 133 10.44 4.21 -10.08
CA ASP A 133 10.05 4.17 -11.49
C ASP A 133 10.84 5.16 -12.39
N THR A 134 11.82 5.87 -11.82
CA THR A 134 12.64 6.88 -12.51
C THR A 134 13.96 6.35 -13.05
#